data_AF-T1IDC0-F1
#
_entry.id   AF-T1IDC0-F1
#
_cell.length_a   1.000
_cell.length_b   1.000
_cell.length_c   1.000
_cell.angle_alpha   90.00
_cell.angle_beta   90.00
_cell.angle_gamma   90.00
#
_symmetry.space_group_name_H-M   'P 1'
#
loop_
_entity.id
_entity.type
_entity.pdbx_description
1 polymer ?
#
loop_
_entity_poly.entity_id
_entity_poly.type
_entity_poly.pdbx_seq_one_letter_code
_entity_poly.pdbx_strand_id
1 'polypeptide(L)'
;MFKEAREKAVAMTKVNIEPEFEITQNVNNINQQPRSPAQIEFGKYLIHTWYSSPFPQEYARLGKLFLCEFCLKYTKSRIVLERHLDKCNWRHPPGTEIYRNNDLSVFEGFHLVGYFSKEKHCQQKYNVSCIMTMPQYQKQGYGRFLIDFSYLLSKEEGQPGTPEKPLSDLGRVSYHAYWKSIIFEYLDNHRDRDFNIEELSKNTGVHPQDIAEMMQLMGMIQPWKRDADEGGCGLAVIVDWPLVDSYLERIKTKPRIKIDPEALRWTPLISNYVNPFKIQSQDEADDADDENDLNKIDVDDLDDDVDVKIRPKPITSWDNFPSASRDSVKLPPHKSARSRRYRYSGRRGRVGRPPKK
;
A
#
# COMPACT_ATOMS: atom_id res chain seq x y z
N MET A 1 33.52 0.71 -18.92
CA MET A 1 32.08 0.47 -18.65
C MET A 1 31.66 0.77 -17.20
N PHE A 2 32.32 0.24 -16.16
CA PHE A 2 31.90 0.48 -14.75
C PHE A 2 32.28 1.85 -14.16
N LYS A 3 33.34 2.50 -14.66
CA LYS A 3 33.76 3.83 -14.22
C LYS A 3 32.78 4.93 -14.65
N GLU A 4 32.21 4.78 -15.84
CA GLU A 4 31.25 5.71 -16.44
C GLU A 4 29.86 5.61 -15.78
N ALA A 5 29.46 4.41 -15.35
CA ALA A 5 28.28 4.19 -14.52
C ALA A 5 28.42 4.81 -13.12
N ARG A 6 29.63 4.72 -12.54
CA ARG A 6 29.95 5.34 -11.23
C ARG A 6 29.95 6.86 -11.28
N GLU A 7 30.51 7.44 -12.34
CA GLU A 7 30.52 8.89 -12.56
C GLU A 7 29.11 9.44 -12.82
N LYS A 8 28.24 8.70 -13.52
CA LYS A 8 26.82 9.04 -13.67
C LYS A 8 26.05 9.01 -12.34
N ALA A 9 26.29 8.01 -11.47
CA ALA A 9 25.64 7.93 -10.16
C ALA A 9 26.08 9.06 -9.20
N VAL A 10 27.36 9.44 -9.24
CA VAL A 10 27.90 10.56 -8.44
C VAL A 10 27.40 11.92 -8.97
N ALA A 11 27.26 12.07 -10.29
CA ALA A 11 26.69 13.28 -10.90
C ALA A 11 25.19 13.44 -10.54
N MET A 12 24.43 12.34 -10.45
CA MET A 12 23.03 12.36 -9.99
C MET A 12 22.89 12.73 -8.51
N THR A 13 23.96 12.59 -7.71
CA THR A 13 23.96 12.87 -6.26
C THR A 13 24.40 14.30 -5.93
N LYS A 14 25.14 14.97 -6.82
CA LYS A 14 25.72 16.31 -6.58
C LYS A 14 24.83 17.51 -6.96
N VAL A 15 23.60 17.30 -7.46
CA VAL A 15 22.74 18.40 -7.96
C VAL A 15 21.67 18.90 -6.97
N ASN A 16 21.49 18.31 -5.79
CA ASN A 16 20.51 18.81 -4.81
C ASN A 16 21.15 19.68 -3.71
N ILE A 17 21.50 20.91 -4.08
CA ILE A 17 21.41 22.07 -3.20
C ILE A 17 20.17 22.82 -3.70
N GLU A 18 19.12 22.92 -2.88
CA GLU A 18 17.91 23.68 -3.23
C GLU A 18 18.25 25.13 -3.57
N PRO A 19 17.48 25.73 -4.47
CA PRO A 19 16.50 26.69 -3.95
C PRO A 19 15.07 26.36 -4.38
N GLU A 20 14.13 26.79 -3.56
CA GLU A 20 12.69 26.85 -3.80
C GLU A 20 12.38 27.33 -5.23
N PHE A 21 11.70 26.48 -6.02
CA PHE A 21 11.03 26.91 -7.24
C PHE A 21 9.71 26.14 -7.44
N GLU A 22 8.63 26.88 -7.23
CA GLU A 22 7.28 26.77 -7.81
C GLU A 22 6.88 25.44 -8.50
N ILE A 23 6.13 24.59 -7.77
CA ILE A 23 5.50 23.37 -8.31
C ILE A 23 4.09 23.66 -8.90
N THR A 24 3.78 24.91 -9.24
CA THR A 24 2.49 25.25 -9.88
C THR A 24 2.51 25.23 -11.41
N GLN A 25 3.65 24.99 -12.08
CA GLN A 25 3.75 25.17 -13.55
C GLN A 25 4.16 23.93 -14.37
N ASN A 26 4.60 22.82 -13.77
CA ASN A 26 5.14 21.66 -14.52
C ASN A 26 4.18 20.48 -14.77
N VAL A 27 2.86 20.65 -14.60
CA VAL A 27 1.85 19.63 -14.98
C VAL A 27 1.43 19.73 -16.46
N ASN A 28 1.94 20.71 -17.21
CA ASN A 28 1.41 21.07 -18.54
C ASN A 28 1.99 20.31 -19.73
N ASN A 29 2.79 19.25 -19.54
CA ASN A 29 3.39 18.51 -20.67
C ASN A 29 3.12 16.99 -20.64
N ILE A 30 1.94 16.59 -20.17
CA ILE A 30 1.39 15.28 -20.48
C ILE A 30 0.56 15.44 -21.75
N ASN A 31 1.00 14.77 -22.82
CA ASN A 31 0.29 14.50 -24.06
C ASN A 31 -1.24 14.60 -23.86
N GLN A 32 -1.88 15.66 -24.37
CA GLN A 32 -3.26 16.07 -24.05
C GLN A 32 -4.32 15.13 -24.66
N GLN A 33 -4.14 13.82 -24.57
CA GLN A 33 -5.23 12.91 -24.85
C GLN A 33 -6.32 13.11 -23.80
N PRO A 34 -7.60 13.22 -24.21
CA PRO A 34 -8.70 13.40 -23.29
C PRO A 34 -8.75 12.22 -22.32
N ARG A 35 -8.57 12.51 -21.02
CA ARG A 35 -8.64 11.53 -19.95
C ARG A 35 -10.08 11.15 -19.66
N SER A 36 -10.30 9.88 -19.35
CA SER A 36 -11.62 9.32 -19.09
C SER A 36 -11.64 8.54 -17.77
N PRO A 37 -12.32 9.02 -16.72
CA PRO A 37 -12.85 10.39 -16.56
C PRO A 37 -11.71 11.41 -16.41
N ALA A 38 -11.96 12.68 -16.72
CA ALA A 38 -10.97 13.76 -16.53
C ALA A 38 -10.87 14.22 -15.06
N GLN A 39 -11.97 14.14 -14.32
CA GLN A 39 -12.06 14.56 -12.93
C GLN A 39 -12.98 13.63 -12.12
N ILE A 40 -12.77 13.58 -10.81
CA ILE A 40 -13.67 12.95 -9.85
C ILE A 40 -13.96 13.88 -8.67
N GLU A 41 -15.18 13.80 -8.12
CA GLU A 41 -15.56 14.39 -6.85
C GLU A 41 -15.58 13.28 -5.79
N PHE A 42 -14.74 13.40 -4.77
CA PHE A 42 -14.56 12.41 -3.72
C PHE A 42 -14.60 13.10 -2.35
N GLY A 43 -15.67 12.86 -1.59
CA GLY A 43 -15.95 13.62 -0.37
C GLY A 43 -16.03 15.12 -0.67
N LYS A 44 -15.22 15.93 0.02
CA LYS A 44 -15.12 17.38 -0.21
C LYS A 44 -14.15 17.79 -1.33
N TYR A 45 -13.47 16.83 -1.96
CA TYR A 45 -12.37 17.11 -2.89
C TYR A 45 -12.80 16.94 -4.34
N LEU A 46 -12.33 17.87 -5.19
CA LEU A 46 -12.34 17.72 -6.65
C LEU A 46 -10.93 17.34 -7.10
N ILE A 47 -10.79 16.16 -7.70
CA ILE A 47 -9.49 15.57 -8.06
C ILE A 47 -9.42 15.45 -9.58
N HIS A 48 -8.34 15.95 -10.17
CA HIS A 48 -8.03 15.74 -11.59
C HIS A 48 -7.31 14.40 -11.74
N THR A 49 -7.76 13.58 -12.68
CA THR A 49 -7.14 12.27 -12.91
C THR A 49 -5.79 12.43 -13.60
N TRP A 50 -4.84 11.55 -13.29
CA TRP A 50 -3.55 11.53 -13.99
C TRP A 50 -3.59 10.62 -15.21
N TYR A 51 -4.35 9.54 -15.12
CA TYR A 51 -4.50 8.51 -16.15
C TYR A 51 -5.99 8.23 -16.39
N SER A 52 -6.31 7.71 -17.59
CA SER A 52 -7.63 7.16 -17.86
C SER A 52 -7.83 5.85 -17.09
N SER A 53 -9.07 5.59 -16.70
CA SER A 53 -9.49 4.36 -16.01
C SER A 53 -10.65 3.74 -16.78
N PRO A 54 -10.73 2.41 -16.92
CA PRO A 54 -11.72 1.72 -17.76
C PRO A 54 -13.12 1.68 -17.09
N PHE A 55 -13.70 2.83 -16.81
CA PHE A 55 -15.09 2.92 -16.39
C PHE A 55 -16.02 2.52 -17.54
N PRO A 56 -17.23 1.98 -17.26
CA PRO A 56 -18.18 1.64 -18.31
C PRO A 56 -18.48 2.85 -19.22
N GLN A 57 -18.77 2.57 -20.50
CA GLN A 57 -18.78 3.59 -21.55
C GLN A 57 -19.71 4.78 -21.26
N GLU A 58 -20.82 4.54 -20.55
CA GLU A 58 -21.79 5.57 -20.15
C GLU A 58 -21.29 6.51 -19.04
N TYR A 59 -20.18 6.17 -18.38
CA TYR A 59 -19.48 6.99 -17.39
C TYR A 59 -18.18 7.58 -17.97
N ALA A 60 -17.50 6.84 -18.84
CA ALA A 60 -16.27 7.25 -19.51
C ALA A 60 -16.40 8.59 -20.26
N ARG A 61 -17.59 8.86 -20.82
CA ARG A 61 -17.87 10.11 -21.56
C ARG A 61 -18.12 11.32 -20.66
N LEU A 62 -18.25 11.13 -19.35
CA LEU A 62 -18.52 12.21 -18.41
C LEU A 62 -17.22 12.94 -18.07
N GLY A 63 -17.27 14.27 -18.11
CA GLY A 63 -16.13 15.10 -17.68
C GLY A 63 -15.80 14.95 -16.19
N LYS A 64 -16.79 14.54 -15.38
CA LYS A 64 -16.65 14.35 -13.94
C LYS A 64 -17.49 13.17 -13.42
N LEU A 65 -16.90 12.32 -12.58
CA LEU A 65 -17.62 11.31 -11.79
C LEU A 65 -17.75 11.73 -10.33
N PHE A 66 -18.79 11.25 -9.65
CA PHE A 66 -19.05 11.54 -8.23
C PHE A 66 -19.01 10.24 -7.43
N LEU A 67 -18.09 10.15 -6.47
CA LEU A 67 -17.81 8.93 -5.73
C LEU A 67 -18.19 9.08 -4.26
N CYS A 68 -18.83 8.05 -3.71
CA CYS A 68 -19.04 7.92 -2.28
C CYS A 68 -17.71 7.64 -1.58
N GLU A 69 -17.35 8.45 -0.58
CA GLU A 69 -16.07 8.30 0.13
C GLU A 69 -15.97 7.04 1.01
N PHE A 70 -17.10 6.41 1.30
CA PHE A 70 -17.18 5.23 2.17
C PHE A 70 -17.21 3.92 1.38
N CYS A 71 -18.11 3.79 0.40
CA CYS A 71 -18.28 2.55 -0.36
C CYS A 71 -17.67 2.60 -1.77
N LEU A 72 -17.05 3.72 -2.15
CA LEU A 72 -16.42 3.96 -3.45
C LEU A 72 -17.37 3.88 -4.66
N LYS A 73 -18.69 3.78 -4.43
CA LYS A 73 -19.70 3.79 -5.49
C LYS A 73 -19.61 5.09 -6.28
N TYR A 74 -19.39 4.97 -7.59
CA TYR A 74 -19.38 6.06 -8.54
C TYR A 74 -20.78 6.32 -9.11
N THR A 75 -21.07 7.58 -9.44
CA THR A 75 -22.35 8.05 -9.95
C THR A 75 -22.18 9.15 -11.01
N LYS A 76 -23.21 9.34 -11.84
CA LYS A 76 -23.18 10.28 -12.98
C LYS A 76 -23.39 11.74 -12.59
N SER A 77 -23.97 12.01 -11.43
CA SER A 77 -24.29 13.38 -10.99
C SER A 77 -24.34 13.49 -9.48
N ARG A 78 -24.11 14.70 -8.98
CA ARG A 78 -24.18 15.03 -7.56
C ARG A 78 -25.51 14.62 -6.91
N ILE A 79 -26.63 14.84 -7.59
CA ILE A 79 -27.97 14.52 -7.07
C ILE A 79 -28.11 13.00 -6.84
N VAL A 80 -27.52 12.18 -7.71
CA VAL A 80 -27.54 10.72 -7.54
C VAL A 80 -26.64 10.30 -6.38
N LEU A 81 -25.47 10.95 -6.22
CA LEU A 81 -24.61 10.73 -5.06
C LEU A 81 -25.31 11.10 -3.75
N GLU A 82 -25.95 12.27 -3.67
CA GLU A 82 -26.68 12.72 -2.47
C GLU A 82 -27.75 11.71 -2.04
N ARG A 83 -28.59 11.25 -2.99
CA ARG A 83 -29.58 10.19 -2.73
C ARG A 83 -28.95 8.86 -2.30
N HIS A 84 -27.73 8.57 -2.77
CA HIS A 84 -26.99 7.39 -2.33
C HIS A 84 -26.48 7.58 -0.90
N LEU A 85 -25.92 8.75 -0.55
CA LEU A 85 -25.42 9.04 0.79
C LEU A 85 -26.53 8.94 1.85
N ASP A 86 -27.75 9.35 1.52
CA ASP A 86 -28.93 9.22 2.40
C ASP A 86 -29.26 7.76 2.77
N LYS A 87 -28.87 6.80 1.91
CA LYS A 87 -29.18 5.37 2.05
C LYS A 87 -27.96 4.50 2.30
N CYS A 88 -26.76 5.06 2.17
CA CYS A 88 -25.52 4.33 2.32
C CYS A 88 -25.33 4.02 3.81
N ASN A 89 -25.19 2.74 4.14
CA ASN A 89 -24.94 2.32 5.52
C ASN A 89 -23.44 2.22 5.84
N TRP A 90 -22.57 2.32 4.83
CA TRP A 90 -21.13 2.29 5.02
C TRP A 90 -20.64 3.58 5.68
N ARG A 91 -19.95 3.45 6.81
CA ARG A 91 -19.20 4.54 7.47
C ARG A 91 -17.72 4.26 7.53
N HIS A 92 -17.35 3.01 7.28
CA HIS A 92 -16.00 2.53 7.05
C HIS A 92 -16.00 1.65 5.79
N PRO A 93 -14.91 1.61 5.03
CA PRO A 93 -14.72 0.60 4.01
C PRO A 93 -14.85 -0.82 4.60
N PRO A 94 -15.30 -1.76 3.77
CA PRO A 94 -15.70 -3.09 4.21
C PRO A 94 -14.49 -3.92 4.63
N GLY A 95 -14.62 -4.58 5.78
CA GLY A 95 -13.75 -5.67 6.25
C GLY A 95 -13.16 -5.42 7.63
N THR A 96 -12.17 -6.22 8.01
CA THR A 96 -11.65 -6.31 9.38
C THR A 96 -10.66 -5.21 9.68
N GLU A 97 -10.77 -4.59 10.85
CA GLU A 97 -9.72 -3.72 11.37
C GLU A 97 -8.54 -4.55 11.85
N ILE A 98 -7.36 -4.30 11.29
CA ILE A 98 -6.15 -5.06 11.61
C ILE A 98 -5.10 -4.21 12.34
N TYR A 99 -5.30 -2.90 12.44
CA TYR A 99 -4.41 -1.99 13.15
C TYR A 99 -5.17 -0.75 13.60
N ARG A 100 -4.94 -0.30 14.84
CA ARG A 100 -5.42 1.00 15.33
C ARG A 100 -4.41 1.62 16.29
N ASN A 101 -3.98 2.83 15.98
CA ASN A 101 -3.16 3.66 16.86
C ASN A 101 -3.61 5.13 16.73
N ASN A 102 -4.20 5.67 17.80
CA ASN A 102 -4.84 7.00 17.82
C ASN A 102 -5.85 7.16 16.67
N ASP A 103 -5.71 8.20 15.85
CA ASP A 103 -6.59 8.50 14.71
C ASP A 103 -6.26 7.67 13.45
N LEU A 104 -5.18 6.87 13.48
CA LEU A 104 -4.78 6.01 12.36
C LEU A 104 -5.27 4.60 12.57
N SER A 105 -5.88 4.08 11.52
CA SER A 105 -6.42 2.73 11.54
C SER A 105 -6.20 2.11 10.16
N VAL A 106 -5.60 0.93 10.17
CA VAL A 106 -5.50 0.09 8.98
C VAL A 106 -6.52 -0.99 9.15
N PHE A 107 -7.37 -1.01 8.19
CA PHE A 107 -8.40 -1.98 8.11
C PHE A 107 -8.37 -2.50 6.68
N GLU A 108 -9.32 -3.37 6.44
CA GLU A 108 -9.97 -3.35 5.15
C GLU A 108 -10.86 -2.04 4.90
N GLY A 109 -11.05 -1.07 5.88
CA GLY A 109 -11.33 0.44 5.82
C GLY A 109 -11.52 1.48 7.06
N PHE A 110 -11.21 2.83 6.92
CA PHE A 110 -11.98 4.13 7.26
C PHE A 110 -11.43 5.31 6.40
N HIS A 111 -12.17 6.45 6.21
CA HIS A 111 -11.85 7.62 5.31
C HIS A 111 -10.61 7.41 4.42
N LEU A 112 -10.81 6.90 3.20
CA LEU A 112 -9.71 6.39 2.38
C LEU A 112 -8.61 7.46 2.17
N VAL A 113 -7.48 7.26 2.84
CA VAL A 113 -6.27 8.08 2.67
C VAL A 113 -5.37 7.49 1.59
N GLY A 114 -5.29 6.16 1.55
CA GLY A 114 -4.52 5.38 0.59
C GLY A 114 -4.68 3.90 0.85
N TYR A 115 -4.11 3.08 -0.03
CA TYR A 115 -4.12 1.63 0.09
C TYR A 115 -2.85 1.04 -0.52
N PHE A 116 -2.57 -0.21 -0.19
CA PHE A 116 -1.79 -1.09 -1.04
C PHE A 116 -2.56 -2.39 -1.26
N SER A 117 -2.34 -3.05 -2.38
CA SER A 117 -2.82 -4.41 -2.65
C SER A 117 -1.66 -5.39 -2.52
N LYS A 118 -1.98 -6.63 -2.13
CA LYS A 118 -1.03 -7.73 -2.02
C LYS A 118 -1.71 -9.00 -2.52
N GLU A 119 -1.01 -9.77 -3.34
CA GLU A 119 -1.49 -11.09 -3.76
C GLU A 119 -1.56 -12.06 -2.58
N LYS A 120 -2.63 -12.85 -2.52
CA LYS A 120 -2.79 -13.87 -1.48
C LYS A 120 -1.73 -14.98 -1.56
N HIS A 121 -1.30 -15.30 -2.78
CA HIS A 121 -0.30 -16.33 -3.06
C HIS A 121 0.71 -15.79 -4.07
N CYS A 122 1.83 -15.25 -3.58
CA CYS A 122 2.85 -14.67 -4.44
C CYS A 122 4.12 -15.53 -4.46
N GLN A 123 4.43 -16.15 -5.61
CA GLN A 123 5.66 -16.93 -5.77
C GLN A 123 6.92 -16.04 -5.76
N GLN A 124 6.79 -14.81 -6.25
CA GLN A 124 7.88 -13.84 -6.36
C GLN A 124 8.10 -13.04 -5.06
N LYS A 125 7.39 -13.38 -3.98
CA LYS A 125 7.48 -12.76 -2.64
C LYS A 125 7.20 -11.26 -2.66
N TYR A 126 6.29 -10.81 -3.54
CA TYR A 126 5.85 -9.43 -3.52
C TYR A 126 4.96 -9.17 -2.31
N ASN A 127 5.35 -8.18 -1.49
CA ASN A 127 4.52 -7.74 -0.38
C ASN A 127 3.58 -6.59 -0.76
N VAL A 128 3.76 -6.03 -1.96
CA VAL A 128 2.94 -4.97 -2.54
C VAL A 128 2.83 -5.17 -4.05
N SER A 129 1.62 -5.22 -4.58
CA SER A 129 1.32 -5.21 -6.03
C SER A 129 1.04 -3.79 -6.53
N CYS A 130 0.15 -3.07 -5.86
CA CYS A 130 -0.09 -1.65 -6.12
C CYS A 130 -0.09 -0.89 -4.81
N ILE A 131 0.36 0.35 -4.83
CA ILE A 131 0.32 1.25 -3.67
C ILE A 131 -0.06 2.65 -4.14
N MET A 132 -0.98 3.28 -3.40
CA MET A 132 -1.46 4.60 -3.74
C MET A 132 -1.83 5.38 -2.48
N THR A 133 -1.31 6.61 -2.37
CA THR A 133 -1.89 7.63 -1.49
C THR A 133 -2.75 8.55 -2.35
N MET A 134 -3.97 8.82 -1.90
CA MET A 134 -4.88 9.73 -2.58
C MET A 134 -4.21 11.10 -2.79
N PRO A 135 -4.38 11.75 -3.96
CA PRO A 135 -3.64 12.98 -4.29
C PRO A 135 -3.71 14.08 -3.22
N GLN A 136 -4.88 14.29 -2.61
CA GLN A 136 -5.10 15.29 -1.56
C GLN A 136 -4.38 15.00 -0.23
N TYR A 137 -3.88 13.78 -0.04
CA TYR A 137 -3.15 13.35 1.15
C TYR A 137 -1.67 13.04 0.88
N GLN A 138 -1.19 13.30 -0.33
CA GLN A 138 0.23 13.14 -0.64
C GLN A 138 1.11 14.11 0.16
N LYS A 139 2.38 13.75 0.34
CA LYS A 139 3.40 14.54 1.07
C LYS A 139 3.09 14.77 2.57
N GLN A 140 2.13 14.05 3.15
CA GLN A 140 1.79 14.11 4.58
C GLN A 140 2.31 12.90 5.39
N GLY A 141 3.17 12.06 4.78
CA GLY A 141 3.74 10.88 5.44
C GLY A 141 2.96 9.58 5.25
N TYR A 142 1.73 9.61 4.74
CA TYR A 142 0.92 8.39 4.56
C TYR A 142 1.52 7.38 3.58
N GLY A 143 2.18 7.82 2.51
CA GLY A 143 2.85 6.89 1.59
C GLY A 143 3.98 6.12 2.28
N ARG A 144 4.74 6.80 3.15
CA ARG A 144 5.76 6.18 4.00
C ARG A 144 5.13 5.19 4.98
N PHE A 145 4.02 5.58 5.63
CA PHE A 145 3.28 4.69 6.52
C PHE A 145 2.78 3.42 5.80
N LEU A 146 2.22 3.53 4.59
CA LEU A 146 1.75 2.37 3.83
C LEU A 146 2.89 1.41 3.45
N ILE A 147 4.07 1.94 3.09
CA ILE A 147 5.27 1.13 2.82
C ILE A 147 5.74 0.44 4.10
N ASP A 148 5.84 1.19 5.21
CA ASP A 148 6.27 0.65 6.50
C ASP A 148 5.32 -0.45 7.00
N PHE A 149 4.01 -0.26 6.81
CA PHE A 149 2.99 -1.23 7.16
C PHE A 149 3.09 -2.51 6.32
N SER A 150 3.40 -2.42 5.02
CA SER A 150 3.56 -3.63 4.19
C SER A 150 4.76 -4.48 4.64
N TYR A 151 5.85 -3.83 5.11
CA TYR A 151 7.00 -4.52 5.70
C TYR A 151 6.74 -5.04 7.11
N LEU A 152 5.87 -4.39 7.90
CA LEU A 152 5.38 -4.96 9.15
C LEU A 152 4.69 -6.30 8.90
N LEU A 153 3.82 -6.40 7.90
CA LEU A 153 3.18 -7.67 7.53
C LEU A 153 4.21 -8.73 7.08
N SER A 154 5.21 -8.35 6.29
CA SER A 154 6.31 -9.25 5.89
C SER A 154 7.08 -9.80 7.09
N LYS A 155 7.32 -8.98 8.12
CA LYS A 155 7.97 -9.42 9.35
C LYS A 155 7.12 -10.44 10.13
N GLU A 156 5.83 -10.19 10.26
CA GLU A 156 4.90 -11.14 10.90
C GLU A 156 4.76 -12.47 10.13
N GLU A 157 4.89 -12.44 8.81
CA GLU A 157 4.94 -13.65 7.97
C GLU A 157 6.28 -14.39 8.06
N GLY A 158 7.31 -13.77 8.64
CA GLY A 158 8.67 -14.29 8.64
C GLY A 158 9.30 -14.39 7.24
N GLN A 159 8.73 -13.70 6.24
CA GLN A 159 9.20 -13.74 4.86
C GLN A 159 9.55 -12.32 4.38
N PRO A 160 10.83 -12.05 4.05
CA PRO A 160 11.22 -10.78 3.46
C PRO A 160 10.50 -10.51 2.15
N GLY A 161 10.00 -9.28 2.00
CA GLY A 161 9.21 -8.84 0.84
C GLY A 161 9.91 -7.78 -0.01
N THR A 162 9.40 -7.60 -1.22
CA THR A 162 9.79 -6.52 -2.15
C THR A 162 8.53 -6.04 -2.90
N PRO A 163 8.43 -4.79 -3.35
CA PRO A 163 7.31 -4.38 -4.20
C PRO A 163 7.40 -4.99 -5.61
N GLU A 164 6.25 -5.18 -6.24
CA GLU A 164 6.13 -5.59 -7.64
C GLU A 164 6.83 -4.57 -8.57
N LYS A 165 7.46 -5.09 -9.63
CA LYS A 165 8.22 -4.31 -10.61
C LYS A 165 7.51 -4.37 -11.98
N PRO A 166 7.51 -3.28 -12.78
CA PRO A 166 8.21 -2.02 -12.56
C PRO A 166 7.47 -1.06 -11.62
N LEU A 167 8.24 -0.37 -10.76
CA LEU A 167 7.72 0.73 -9.93
C LEU A 167 7.48 1.98 -10.77
N SER A 168 6.44 2.76 -10.40
CA SER A 168 6.29 4.15 -10.88
C SER A 168 7.46 5.02 -10.42
N ASP A 169 7.73 6.15 -11.09
CA ASP A 169 8.82 7.06 -10.69
C ASP A 169 8.66 7.57 -9.26
N LEU A 170 7.43 7.94 -8.87
CA LEU A 170 7.12 8.34 -7.50
C LEU A 170 7.30 7.18 -6.51
N GLY A 171 6.89 5.96 -6.91
CA GLY A 171 7.09 4.74 -6.14
C GLY A 171 8.57 4.48 -5.88
N ARG A 172 9.40 4.50 -6.92
CA ARG A 172 10.86 4.27 -6.84
C ARG A 172 11.54 5.25 -5.88
N VAL A 173 11.26 6.55 -6.01
CA VAL A 173 11.81 7.56 -5.08
C VAL A 173 11.35 7.31 -3.64
N SER A 174 10.09 6.93 -3.44
CA SER A 174 9.53 6.65 -2.11
C SER A 174 10.14 5.41 -1.45
N TYR A 175 10.28 4.31 -2.20
CA TYR A 175 10.90 3.07 -1.71
C TYR A 175 12.39 3.25 -1.45
N HIS A 176 13.14 3.93 -2.31
CA HIS A 176 14.57 4.21 -2.05
C HIS A 176 14.75 5.07 -0.79
N ALA A 177 13.91 6.10 -0.61
CA ALA A 177 13.94 6.91 0.60
C ALA A 177 13.58 6.10 1.86
N TYR A 178 12.63 5.15 1.74
CA TYR A 178 12.27 4.22 2.79
C TYR A 178 13.44 3.28 3.13
N TRP A 179 13.97 2.54 2.16
CA TRP A 179 15.08 1.59 2.35
C TRP A 179 16.31 2.26 2.95
N LYS A 180 16.69 3.43 2.41
CA LYS A 180 17.79 4.22 3.00
C LYS A 180 17.55 4.52 4.48
N SER A 181 16.32 4.88 4.85
CA SER A 181 15.99 5.23 6.23
C SER A 181 16.10 4.05 7.20
N ILE A 182 15.54 2.90 6.84
CA ILE A 182 15.56 1.72 7.71
C ILE A 182 16.95 1.12 7.82
N ILE A 183 17.77 1.20 6.75
CA ILE A 183 19.16 0.74 6.78
C ILE A 183 19.94 1.63 7.73
N PHE A 184 19.80 2.95 7.64
CA PHE A 184 20.52 3.87 8.53
C PHE A 184 20.09 3.74 9.98
N GLU A 185 18.79 3.63 10.24
CA GLU A 185 18.26 3.39 11.59
C GLU A 185 18.74 2.03 12.15
N TYR A 186 18.85 0.99 11.31
CA TYR A 186 19.42 -0.29 11.73
C TYR A 186 20.92 -0.18 12.04
N LEU A 187 21.70 0.45 11.17
CA LEU A 187 23.15 0.61 11.35
C LEU A 187 23.48 1.37 12.63
N ASP A 188 22.72 2.43 12.92
CA ASP A 188 22.90 3.23 14.13
C ASP A 188 22.66 2.45 15.42
N ASN A 189 21.64 1.58 15.43
CA ASN A 189 21.33 0.72 16.56
C ASN A 189 22.31 -0.46 16.73
N HIS A 190 23.19 -0.70 15.75
CA HIS A 190 24.10 -1.86 15.71
C HIS A 190 25.55 -1.45 15.42
N ARG A 191 25.99 -0.29 15.92
CA ARG A 191 27.36 0.22 15.72
C ARG A 191 28.45 -0.69 16.29
N ASP A 192 28.16 -1.37 17.39
CA ASP A 192 29.15 -2.11 18.17
C ASP A 192 29.33 -3.57 17.71
N ARG A 193 28.68 -3.97 16.61
CA ARG A 193 28.77 -5.34 16.10
C ARG A 193 28.86 -5.39 14.58
N ASP A 194 29.50 -6.45 14.09
CA ASP A 194 29.41 -6.82 12.69
C ASP A 194 27.97 -7.23 12.35
N PHE A 195 27.54 -6.90 11.14
CA PHE A 195 26.25 -7.33 10.60
C PHE A 195 26.43 -7.88 9.19
N ASN A 196 25.47 -8.70 8.76
CA ASN A 196 25.36 -9.11 7.38
C ASN A 196 24.00 -8.72 6.80
N ILE A 197 23.88 -8.82 5.47
CA ILE A 197 22.65 -8.43 4.75
C ILE A 197 21.46 -9.31 5.14
N GLU A 198 21.68 -10.59 5.45
CA GLU A 198 20.62 -11.52 5.84
C GLU A 198 20.00 -11.14 7.19
N GLU A 199 20.83 -10.76 8.16
CA GLU A 199 20.40 -10.32 9.48
C GLU A 199 19.60 -9.00 9.38
N LEU A 200 20.10 -8.04 8.59
CA LEU A 200 19.38 -6.80 8.29
C LEU A 200 18.05 -7.07 7.59
N SER A 201 18.00 -8.03 6.66
CA SER A 201 16.77 -8.47 5.98
C SER A 201 15.76 -9.05 6.96
N LYS A 202 16.20 -9.93 7.86
CA LYS A 202 15.34 -10.54 8.89
C LYS A 202 14.75 -9.50 9.85
N ASN A 203 15.55 -8.52 10.28
CA ASN A 203 15.11 -7.49 11.21
C ASN A 203 14.18 -6.44 10.58
N THR A 204 14.37 -6.14 9.30
CA THR A 204 13.60 -5.09 8.60
C THR A 204 12.43 -5.63 7.78
N GLY A 205 12.43 -6.91 7.43
CA GLY A 205 11.47 -7.52 6.50
C GLY A 205 11.74 -7.19 5.03
N VAL A 206 12.82 -6.48 4.71
CA VAL A 206 13.16 -6.08 3.33
C VAL A 206 13.98 -7.16 2.65
N HIS A 207 13.68 -7.44 1.39
CA HIS A 207 14.41 -8.43 0.61
C HIS A 207 15.93 -8.11 0.53
N PRO A 208 16.83 -9.09 0.69
CA PRO A 208 18.29 -8.88 0.67
C PRO A 208 18.80 -8.14 -0.57
N GLN A 209 18.18 -8.42 -1.72
CA GLN A 209 18.53 -7.75 -2.99
C GLN A 209 18.30 -6.23 -2.95
N ASP A 210 17.20 -5.77 -2.36
CA ASP A 210 16.89 -4.33 -2.29
C ASP A 210 17.81 -3.64 -1.28
N ILE A 211 18.20 -4.33 -0.20
CA ILE A 211 19.22 -3.87 0.74
C ILE A 211 20.56 -3.71 0.03
N ALA A 212 21.00 -4.73 -0.71
CA ALA A 212 22.26 -4.71 -1.44
C ALA A 212 22.28 -3.59 -2.49
N GLU A 213 21.20 -3.43 -3.25
CA GLU A 213 21.03 -2.35 -4.22
C GLU A 213 21.14 -0.97 -3.53
N MET A 214 20.45 -0.78 -2.40
CA MET A 214 20.50 0.49 -1.67
C MET A 214 21.88 0.76 -1.08
N MET A 215 22.56 -0.24 -0.50
CA MET A 215 23.92 -0.10 0.00
C MET A 215 24.91 0.22 -1.12
N GLN A 216 24.75 -0.40 -2.30
CA GLN A 216 25.54 -0.09 -3.48
C GLN A 216 25.33 1.36 -3.95
N LEU A 217 24.09 1.82 -4.02
CA LEU A 217 23.73 3.20 -4.39
C LEU A 217 24.28 4.23 -3.38
N MET A 218 24.46 3.86 -2.12
CA MET A 218 25.10 4.70 -1.09
C MET A 218 26.63 4.61 -1.10
N GLY A 219 27.23 3.81 -1.98
CA GLY A 219 28.68 3.63 -2.06
C GLY A 219 29.30 2.77 -0.95
N MET A 220 28.46 2.04 -0.21
CA MET A 220 28.88 1.22 0.94
C MET A 220 29.33 -0.19 0.54
N ILE A 221 29.08 -0.64 -0.70
CA ILE A 221 29.61 -1.93 -1.20
C ILE A 221 30.88 -1.66 -1.98
N GLN A 222 32.01 -2.20 -1.51
CA GLN A 222 33.32 -2.01 -2.12
C GLN A 222 34.01 -3.36 -2.41
N PRO A 223 34.81 -3.44 -3.49
CA PRO A 223 35.63 -4.62 -3.74
C PRO A 223 36.68 -4.76 -2.63
N TRP A 224 36.76 -5.96 -2.07
CA TRP A 224 37.73 -6.33 -1.05
C TRP A 224 38.70 -7.35 -1.65
N LYS A 225 40.00 -7.11 -1.50
CA LYS A 225 41.01 -8.09 -1.89
C LYS A 225 41.40 -8.89 -0.66
N ARG A 226 41.30 -10.22 -0.73
CA ARG A 226 42.05 -11.08 0.19
C ARG A 226 43.54 -11.00 -0.15
N ASP A 227 44.38 -11.31 0.83
CA ASP A 227 45.84 -11.25 0.69
C ASP A 227 46.34 -12.05 -0.52
N ALA A 228 47.49 -11.61 -1.05
CA ALA A 228 47.97 -11.83 -2.41
C ALA A 228 48.15 -13.30 -2.87
N ASP A 229 48.01 -14.28 -1.99
CA ASP A 229 48.30 -15.70 -2.27
C ASP A 229 47.04 -16.55 -2.52
N GLU A 230 45.85 -16.02 -2.25
CA GLU A 230 44.57 -16.62 -2.65
C GLU A 230 43.84 -15.64 -3.55
N GLY A 231 43.74 -15.94 -4.86
CA GLY A 231 43.18 -15.08 -5.91
C GLY A 231 41.68 -14.73 -5.79
N GLY A 232 41.14 -14.58 -4.58
CA GLY A 232 39.77 -14.21 -4.27
C GLY A 232 39.56 -12.69 -4.30
N CYS A 233 38.78 -12.23 -5.28
CA CYS A 233 38.12 -10.92 -5.23
C CYS A 233 36.80 -11.08 -4.46
N GLY A 234 36.66 -10.41 -3.32
CA GLY A 234 35.45 -10.38 -2.51
C GLY A 234 34.73 -9.01 -2.58
N LEU A 235 33.58 -8.92 -1.93
CA LEU A 235 32.89 -7.67 -1.65
C LEU A 235 32.83 -7.47 -0.13
N ALA A 236 33.09 -6.25 0.33
CA ALA A 236 32.93 -5.85 1.72
C ALA A 236 31.92 -4.70 1.83
N VAL A 237 31.17 -4.68 2.92
CA VAL A 237 30.32 -3.56 3.29
C VAL A 237 31.12 -2.61 4.18
N ILE A 238 31.34 -1.39 3.70
CA ILE A 238 32.03 -0.31 4.43
C ILE A 238 31.01 0.77 4.72
N VAL A 239 30.66 0.93 5.99
CA VAL A 239 29.66 1.90 6.44
C VAL A 239 30.26 3.31 6.48
N ASP A 240 29.62 4.23 5.77
CA ASP A 240 29.88 5.67 5.88
C ASP A 240 29.12 6.25 7.09
N TRP A 241 29.74 6.19 8.27
CA TRP A 241 29.14 6.68 9.51
C TRP A 241 28.78 8.18 9.48
N PRO A 242 29.62 9.09 8.95
CA PRO A 242 29.23 10.49 8.77
C PRO A 242 27.95 10.68 7.95
N LEU A 243 27.74 9.86 6.91
CA LEU A 243 26.51 9.87 6.12
C LEU A 243 25.29 9.40 6.94
N VAL A 244 25.48 8.39 7.80
CA VAL A 244 24.44 7.90 8.74
C VAL A 244 24.10 9.00 9.75
N ASP A 245 25.10 9.60 10.40
CA ASP A 245 24.93 10.63 11.43
C ASP A 245 24.19 11.86 10.91
N SER A 246 24.65 12.41 9.77
CA SER A 246 24.03 13.58 9.13
C SER A 246 22.58 13.32 8.71
N TYR A 247 22.26 12.09 8.32
CA TYR A 247 20.89 11.69 8.04
C TYR A 247 20.03 11.67 9.31
N LEU A 248 20.52 11.03 10.38
CA LEU A 248 19.79 10.89 11.63
C LEU A 248 19.49 12.24 12.28
N GLU A 249 20.43 13.18 12.20
CA GLU A 249 20.24 14.55 12.68
C GLU A 249 19.14 15.28 11.91
N ARG A 250 19.09 15.10 10.59
CA ARG A 250 18.03 15.69 9.74
C ARG A 250 16.64 15.10 10.00
N ILE A 251 16.52 13.86 10.44
CA ILE A 251 15.20 13.25 10.69
C ILE A 251 14.65 13.60 12.07
N LYS A 252 15.51 13.95 13.04
CA LYS A 252 15.08 14.46 14.36
C LYS A 252 14.21 15.70 14.24
N THR A 253 14.44 16.54 13.23
CA THR A 253 13.67 17.77 12.98
C THR A 253 12.39 17.55 12.18
N LYS A 254 12.16 16.33 11.64
CA LYS A 254 11.01 16.00 10.78
C LYS A 254 10.21 14.87 11.41
N PRO A 255 9.19 15.17 12.24
CA PRO A 255 8.39 14.13 12.89
C PRO A 255 7.73 13.24 11.82
N ARG A 256 7.83 11.93 12.03
CA ARG A 256 7.26 10.90 11.16
C ARG A 256 6.12 10.21 11.88
N ILE A 257 5.14 9.75 11.10
CA ILE A 257 4.15 8.79 11.58
C ILE A 257 4.91 7.47 11.83
N LYS A 258 5.04 7.08 13.10
CA LYS A 258 5.64 5.80 13.49
C LYS A 258 4.56 4.73 13.55
N ILE A 259 4.91 3.54 13.09
CA ILE A 259 4.07 2.35 13.27
C ILE A 259 4.41 1.71 14.61
N ASP A 260 3.37 1.32 15.34
CA ASP A 260 3.48 0.53 16.57
C ASP A 260 3.17 -0.94 16.27
N PRO A 261 4.15 -1.85 16.27
CA PRO A 261 3.91 -3.26 16.01
C PRO A 261 2.88 -3.89 16.96
N GLU A 262 2.78 -3.41 18.21
CA GLU A 262 1.86 -3.95 19.21
C GLU A 262 0.39 -3.64 18.92
N ALA A 263 0.13 -2.63 18.08
CA ALA A 263 -1.19 -2.26 17.62
C ALA A 263 -1.71 -3.14 16.47
N LEU A 264 -0.88 -4.03 15.93
CA LEU A 264 -1.30 -4.98 14.89
C LEU A 264 -2.13 -6.12 15.49
N ARG A 265 -3.27 -6.39 14.87
CA ARG A 265 -4.21 -7.47 15.17
C ARG A 265 -4.46 -8.25 13.89
N TRP A 266 -3.44 -8.98 13.47
CA TRP A 266 -3.44 -9.75 12.24
C TRP A 266 -2.67 -11.06 12.43
N THR A 267 -3.10 -12.11 11.75
CA THR A 267 -2.41 -13.40 11.74
C THR A 267 -2.22 -13.82 10.29
N PRO A 268 -1.00 -14.21 9.89
CA PRO A 268 -0.73 -14.60 8.53
C PRO A 268 -1.56 -15.81 8.12
N LEU A 269 -2.04 -15.80 6.87
CA LEU A 269 -2.71 -16.94 6.27
C LEU A 269 -1.64 -17.99 5.93
N ILE A 270 -1.33 -18.86 6.89
CA ILE A 270 -0.39 -19.97 6.68
C ILE A 270 -0.98 -20.89 5.63
N SER A 271 -0.45 -20.80 4.42
CA SER A 271 -0.80 -21.68 3.34
C SER A 271 0.04 -22.94 3.46
N ASN A 272 -0.56 -24.05 3.92
CA ASN A 272 0.08 -25.38 4.00
C ASN A 272 0.36 -26.02 2.63
N TYR A 273 0.64 -25.23 1.57
CA TYR A 273 1.11 -25.79 0.31
C TYR A 273 2.56 -26.25 0.50
N VAL A 274 2.71 -27.47 1.01
CA VAL A 274 3.91 -28.28 0.81
C VAL A 274 4.01 -28.48 -0.69
N ASN A 275 4.96 -27.81 -1.31
CA ASN A 275 5.19 -27.94 -2.75
C ASN A 275 5.71 -29.37 -3.00
N PRO A 276 4.94 -30.27 -3.66
CA PRO A 276 5.33 -31.69 -3.84
C PRO A 276 6.60 -31.85 -4.69
N PHE A 277 7.01 -30.79 -5.37
CA PHE A 277 8.18 -30.76 -6.25
C PHE A 277 9.42 -30.14 -5.62
N LYS A 278 9.41 -29.84 -4.32
CA LYS A 278 10.63 -29.44 -3.61
C LYS A 278 11.44 -30.69 -3.30
N ILE A 279 12.12 -31.20 -4.32
CA ILE A 279 13.22 -32.15 -4.17
C ILE A 279 14.20 -31.50 -3.20
N GLN A 280 14.38 -32.15 -2.06
CA GLN A 280 15.42 -31.84 -1.08
C GLN A 280 16.76 -32.07 -1.79
N SER A 281 17.46 -31.00 -2.16
CA SER A 281 18.90 -31.09 -2.41
C SER A 281 19.58 -31.08 -1.04
N GLN A 282 19.55 -32.24 -0.38
CA GLN A 282 20.42 -32.57 0.73
C GLN A 282 21.16 -33.85 0.37
N ASP A 283 22.47 -33.69 0.25
CA ASP A 283 23.51 -34.66 0.60
C ASP A 283 23.56 -35.97 -0.19
N GLU A 284 24.39 -35.98 -1.23
CA GLU A 284 24.99 -37.21 -1.74
C GLU A 284 26.03 -37.73 -0.71
N ALA A 285 25.63 -38.73 0.07
CA ALA A 285 26.51 -39.69 0.69
C ALA A 285 25.79 -41.04 0.85
N ASP A 286 26.31 -42.03 0.11
CA ASP A 286 26.40 -43.46 0.42
C ASP A 286 25.13 -44.35 0.49
N ASP A 287 25.05 -45.23 -0.54
CA ASP A 287 24.80 -46.68 -0.53
C ASP A 287 23.44 -47.34 -0.17
N ALA A 288 23.11 -48.29 -1.05
CA ALA A 288 22.39 -49.57 -0.90
C ALA A 288 20.87 -49.66 -1.14
N ASP A 289 20.55 -50.28 -2.28
CA ASP A 289 19.59 -51.39 -2.52
C ASP A 289 18.33 -51.52 -1.65
N ASP A 290 17.14 -51.45 -2.26
CA ASP A 290 16.30 -52.63 -2.47
C ASP A 290 15.10 -52.36 -3.41
N GLU A 291 14.87 -53.28 -4.34
CA GLU A 291 13.67 -53.35 -5.18
C GLU A 291 12.47 -53.89 -4.38
N ASN A 292 11.27 -53.33 -4.54
CA ASN A 292 10.07 -54.14 -4.81
C ASN A 292 8.83 -53.29 -5.14
N ASP A 293 8.44 -53.35 -6.41
CA ASP A 293 7.16 -53.87 -6.89
C ASP A 293 5.82 -53.36 -6.30
N LEU A 294 5.13 -52.64 -7.20
CA LEU A 294 3.71 -52.71 -7.53
C LEU A 294 2.73 -53.20 -6.45
N ASN A 295 1.75 -52.35 -6.11
CA ASN A 295 0.35 -52.69 -6.40
C ASN A 295 -0.61 -51.48 -6.36
N LYS A 296 -1.33 -51.38 -7.48
CA LYS A 296 -2.66 -50.79 -7.71
C LYS A 296 -3.48 -50.41 -6.47
N ILE A 297 -4.21 -49.29 -6.58
CA ILE A 297 -5.68 -49.34 -6.72
C ILE A 297 -6.15 -48.06 -7.45
N ASP A 298 -7.07 -48.31 -8.37
CA ASP A 298 -7.78 -47.40 -9.23
C ASP A 298 -8.75 -46.47 -8.47
N VAL A 299 -9.11 -45.42 -9.21
CA VAL A 299 -10.16 -44.43 -8.99
C VAL A 299 -11.51 -45.10 -8.69
N ASP A 300 -12.23 -44.63 -7.67
CA ASP A 300 -13.65 -44.22 -7.71
C ASP A 300 -14.32 -44.26 -6.32
N ASP A 301 -15.19 -43.25 -6.12
CA ASP A 301 -16.21 -43.08 -5.07
C ASP A 301 -15.79 -42.69 -3.64
N LEU A 302 -15.82 -41.38 -3.35
CA LEU A 302 -16.68 -40.81 -2.30
C LEU A 302 -17.02 -39.34 -2.66
N ASP A 303 -18.22 -39.14 -3.22
CA ASP A 303 -18.98 -37.91 -3.06
C ASP A 303 -19.22 -37.68 -1.56
N ASP A 304 -18.94 -36.47 -1.06
CA ASP A 304 -19.77 -35.83 -0.04
C ASP A 304 -19.43 -34.33 0.08
N ASP A 305 -20.48 -33.52 -0.10
CA ASP A 305 -20.57 -32.12 0.28
C ASP A 305 -19.95 -31.87 1.67
N VAL A 306 -18.89 -31.05 1.73
CA VAL A 306 -18.51 -30.36 2.97
C VAL A 306 -18.53 -28.86 2.71
N ASP A 307 -19.72 -28.30 2.91
CA ASP A 307 -19.95 -26.88 3.19
C ASP A 307 -19.22 -26.52 4.50
N VAL A 308 -17.93 -26.14 4.41
CA VAL A 308 -17.18 -25.62 5.57
C VAL A 308 -17.67 -24.19 5.85
N LYS A 309 -18.83 -24.08 6.51
CA LYS A 309 -19.27 -22.86 7.19
C LYS A 309 -18.36 -22.57 8.37
N ILE A 310 -17.24 -21.88 8.14
CA ILE A 310 -16.51 -21.20 9.21
C ILE A 310 -17.32 -19.97 9.60
N ARG A 311 -18.16 -20.10 10.63
CA ARG A 311 -18.75 -18.93 11.31
C ARG A 311 -17.70 -18.34 12.25
N PRO A 312 -17.16 -17.13 12.02
CA PRO A 312 -16.43 -16.43 13.07
C PRO A 312 -17.40 -16.17 14.23
N LYS A 313 -17.02 -16.60 15.45
CA LYS A 313 -17.77 -16.29 16.66
C LYS A 313 -17.85 -14.76 16.81
N PRO A 314 -19.02 -14.15 17.04
CA PRO A 314 -19.09 -12.74 17.37
C PRO A 314 -18.39 -12.52 18.71
N ILE A 315 -17.36 -11.66 18.71
CA ILE A 315 -16.79 -11.12 19.94
C ILE A 315 -17.87 -10.21 20.55
N THR A 316 -18.54 -10.71 21.57
CA THR A 316 -19.51 -9.95 22.36
C THR A 316 -18.76 -9.16 23.44
N SER A 317 -18.99 -7.85 23.45
CA SER A 317 -18.56 -6.82 24.42
C SER A 317 -17.18 -6.18 24.20
N TRP A 318 -17.23 -4.91 23.76
CA TRP A 318 -16.15 -3.93 23.82
C TRP A 318 -16.58 -2.74 24.70
N ASP A 319 -17.33 -3.01 25.77
CA ASP A 319 -17.94 -1.95 26.60
C ASP A 319 -17.01 -1.39 27.69
N ASN A 320 -15.72 -1.77 27.72
CA ASN A 320 -14.80 -1.34 28.78
C ASN A 320 -13.56 -0.62 28.25
N PHE A 321 -13.76 0.51 27.55
CA PHE A 321 -12.71 1.52 27.43
C PHE A 321 -13.20 2.87 27.98
N PRO A 322 -12.40 3.56 28.82
CA PRO A 322 -12.76 4.88 29.32
C PRO A 322 -12.92 5.83 28.14
N SER A 323 -14.09 6.45 28.03
CA SER A 323 -14.33 7.52 27.07
C SER A 323 -13.35 8.66 27.34
N ALA A 324 -12.36 8.84 26.46
CA ALA A 324 -11.58 10.07 26.43
C ALA A 324 -12.56 11.24 26.21
N SER A 325 -12.43 12.26 27.04
CA SER A 325 -13.27 13.45 27.08
C SER A 325 -13.45 14.06 25.69
N ARG A 326 -14.71 14.11 25.24
CA ARG A 326 -15.13 14.92 24.10
C ARG A 326 -15.03 16.39 24.46
N ASP A 327 -13.85 16.98 24.30
CA ASP A 327 -13.77 18.42 24.14
C ASP A 327 -14.26 18.78 22.73
N SER A 328 -15.45 19.39 22.74
CA SER A 328 -16.23 19.77 21.59
C SER A 328 -15.50 20.77 20.69
N VAL A 329 -14.93 20.29 19.57
CA VAL A 329 -14.70 21.15 18.40
C VAL A 329 -16.06 21.41 17.76
N LYS A 330 -16.64 22.58 18.04
CA LYS A 330 -17.85 23.07 17.38
C LYS A 330 -17.58 23.27 15.89
N LEU A 331 -18.01 22.34 15.05
CA LEU A 331 -18.18 22.58 13.62
C LEU A 331 -19.22 23.69 13.41
N PRO A 332 -19.01 24.64 12.47
CA PRO A 332 -19.98 25.69 12.20
C PRO A 332 -21.30 25.08 11.69
N PRO A 333 -22.46 25.66 12.03
CA PRO A 333 -23.75 25.09 11.65
C PRO A 333 -23.90 25.08 10.13
N HIS A 334 -24.18 23.89 9.59
CA HIS A 334 -24.67 23.72 8.24
C HIS A 334 -25.90 24.61 8.07
N LYS A 335 -25.82 25.65 7.23
CA LYS A 335 -26.98 26.46 6.86
C LYS A 335 -28.00 25.53 6.19
N SER A 336 -29.08 25.21 6.90
CA SER A 336 -30.22 24.50 6.35
C SER A 336 -30.74 25.28 5.15
N ALA A 337 -30.63 24.72 3.95
CA ALA A 337 -31.29 25.26 2.78
C ALA A 337 -32.80 25.27 3.06
N ARG A 338 -33.37 26.48 3.19
CA ARG A 338 -34.81 26.71 3.34
C ARG A 338 -35.57 25.87 2.30
N SER A 339 -36.43 24.99 2.78
CA SER A 339 -37.49 24.36 1.99
C SER A 339 -38.35 25.46 1.35
N ARG A 340 -38.11 25.76 0.08
CA ARG A 340 -39.06 26.51 -0.75
C ARG A 340 -40.12 25.51 -1.22
N ARG A 341 -41.28 25.52 -0.56
CA ARG A 341 -42.50 24.88 -1.07
C ARG A 341 -42.89 25.55 -2.39
N TYR A 342 -42.66 24.88 -3.51
CA TYR A 342 -43.35 25.21 -4.76
C TYR A 342 -44.77 24.62 -4.69
N ARG A 343 -45.78 25.49 -4.59
CA ARG A 343 -47.18 25.11 -4.80
C ARG A 343 -47.38 24.81 -6.29
N TYR A 344 -47.66 23.56 -6.61
CA TYR A 344 -48.12 23.15 -7.93
C TYR A 344 -49.63 23.46 -8.03
N SER A 345 -50.01 24.52 -8.74
CA SER A 345 -51.40 24.78 -9.10
C SER A 345 -51.80 23.89 -10.27
N GLY A 346 -52.21 22.66 -9.96
CA GLY A 346 -52.78 21.72 -10.92
C GLY A 346 -54.19 22.14 -11.36
N ARG A 347 -54.37 22.28 -12.66
CA ARG A 347 -55.63 22.53 -13.37
C ARG A 347 -56.71 21.51 -12.98
N ARG A 348 -57.90 22.00 -12.62
CA ARG A 348 -59.12 21.18 -12.55
C ARG A 348 -59.62 20.88 -13.96
N GLY A 349 -59.62 19.61 -14.34
CA GLY A 349 -60.40 19.12 -15.49
C GLY A 349 -61.89 19.18 -15.15
N ARG A 350 -62.68 19.85 -16.00
CA ARG A 350 -64.15 19.81 -15.94
C ARG A 350 -64.66 18.72 -16.87
N VAL A 351 -65.45 17.83 -16.28
CA VAL A 351 -66.21 16.74 -16.89
C VAL A 351 -67.25 17.29 -17.88
N GLY A 352 -67.46 16.56 -18.97
CA GLY A 352 -68.27 16.94 -20.12
C GLY A 352 -69.77 17.07 -19.86
N ARG A 353 -70.43 17.78 -20.77
CA ARG A 353 -71.88 18.01 -20.84
C ARG A 353 -72.44 17.21 -22.03
N PRO A 354 -73.57 16.49 -21.92
CA PRO A 354 -74.14 15.74 -23.04
C PRO A 354 -74.95 16.66 -23.97
N PRO A 355 -75.21 16.24 -25.22
CA PRO A 355 -75.86 17.08 -26.22
C PRO A 355 -77.38 17.11 -26.03
N LYS A 356 -78.00 18.25 -26.34
CA LYS A 356 -79.44 18.35 -26.55
C LYS A 356 -79.70 18.57 -28.05
N LYS A 357 -80.56 17.73 -28.61
CA LYS A 357 -81.46 18.09 -29.71
C LYS A 357 -82.66 18.83 -29.13
#